data_AF-A0A0F8XTM1-F1
#
_entry.id   AF-A0A0F8XTM1-F1
#
_cell.length_a   1.000
_cell.length_b   1.000
_cell.length_c   1.000
_cell.angle_alpha   90.00
_cell.angle_beta   90.00
_cell.angle_gamma   90.00
#
_symmetry.space_group_name_H-M   'P 1'
#
loop_
_entity.id
_entity.type
_entity.pdbx_description
1 polymer ?
#
loop_
_entity_poly.entity_id
_entity_poly.type
_entity_poly.pdbx_seq_one_letter_code
_entity_poly.pdbx_strand_id
1 'polypeptide(L)'
;EAILEYGVDENANLDMNPESIHHWAANRISDEYALLRLLDSEEAKAHLYGDIHIHMLRYFDLRPFCQEFDPRMILENGLPPVDSWPHCSKSGPAGSLRVAVIHLAKWLGIIQGEFSGGLGYDYITTFLAPYTRGVSEREIEQSMQCLIFETNQIFAARGGQVPFTSISCTPTVPDGLCDILAIGAHGKIIGKYGDYKEECLKLFDALTDAYIKGDHHGKLFAFPKHEVKIKKEWIKEFEPSYLKVIKEVVEMGTPYFLNMCPDWMSDEIHSQCCRKFLSGNEIISKSILDPEQRKNANIWENYVTVGSLQSVSLNLPRYAYMAHNEDDYFTILDEKMELTARILRKKWNIIEKRLKTGHLPLCSGTIK
;
A
#
# COMPACT_ATOMS: atom_id res chain seq x y z
N GLU A 1 -1.31 26.39 21.55
CA GLU A 1 -1.73 27.71 21.02
C GLU A 1 -1.34 27.88 19.57
N ALA A 2 -0.05 27.84 19.20
CA ALA A 2 0.37 27.96 17.79
C ALA A 2 -0.34 27.01 16.79
N ILE A 3 -0.54 25.73 17.15
CA ILE A 3 -1.29 24.76 16.31
C ILE A 3 -2.75 25.23 16.05
N LEU A 4 -3.38 25.88 17.02
CA LEU A 4 -4.76 26.37 16.90
C LEU A 4 -4.85 27.62 16.04
N GLU A 5 -3.84 28.48 16.09
CA GLU A 5 -3.83 29.77 15.39
C GLU A 5 -3.38 29.65 13.93
N TYR A 6 -2.40 28.78 13.67
CA TYR A 6 -1.70 28.73 12.38
C TYR A 6 -1.75 27.34 11.72
N GLY A 7 -2.22 26.31 12.42
CA GLY A 7 -2.14 24.94 11.93
C GLY A 7 -0.70 24.43 11.79
N VAL A 8 -0.51 23.41 10.95
CA VAL A 8 0.81 22.83 10.63
C VAL A 8 0.90 22.56 9.14
N ASP A 9 1.86 23.21 8.47
CA ASP A 9 2.13 23.05 7.03
C ASP A 9 3.20 21.98 6.77
N GLU A 10 2.85 20.72 7.08
CA GLU A 10 3.70 19.54 6.79
C GLU A 10 3.06 18.60 5.74
N ASN A 11 1.77 18.75 5.46
CA ASN A 11 1.01 17.86 4.58
C ASN A 11 -0.09 18.62 3.85
N ALA A 12 0.09 18.79 2.54
CA ALA A 12 -0.84 19.53 1.68
C ALA A 12 -2.26 18.92 1.56
N ASN A 13 -2.48 17.72 2.11
CA ASN A 13 -3.78 17.06 2.09
C ASN A 13 -4.59 17.25 3.39
N LEU A 14 -4.08 18.00 4.37
CA LEU A 14 -4.76 18.25 5.64
C LEU A 14 -5.25 19.70 5.70
N ASP A 15 -6.54 19.86 5.96
CA ASP A 15 -7.15 21.15 6.26
C ASP A 15 -7.21 21.39 7.77
N MET A 16 -7.22 22.65 8.19
CA MET A 16 -7.47 22.98 9.59
C MET A 16 -8.92 22.65 9.98
N ASN A 17 -9.09 21.63 10.80
CA ASN A 17 -10.36 21.17 11.33
C ASN A 17 -10.14 20.52 12.72
N PRO A 18 -11.21 20.22 13.50
CA PRO A 18 -11.06 19.65 14.84
C PRO A 18 -10.21 18.36 14.89
N GLU A 19 -10.39 17.46 13.92
CA GLU A 19 -9.60 16.22 13.83
C GLU A 19 -8.14 16.50 13.50
N SER A 20 -7.85 17.38 12.53
CA SER A 20 -6.47 17.79 12.22
C SER A 20 -5.77 18.40 13.43
N ILE A 21 -6.46 19.26 14.19
CA ILE A 21 -5.88 19.93 15.36
C ILE A 21 -5.53 18.91 16.46
N HIS A 22 -6.45 18.02 16.80
CA HIS A 22 -6.19 16.93 17.74
C HIS A 22 -5.05 16.04 17.25
N HIS A 23 -5.04 15.75 15.96
CA HIS A 23 -4.02 14.94 15.31
C HIS A 23 -2.64 15.58 15.39
N TRP A 24 -2.52 16.87 15.08
CA TRP A 24 -1.26 17.61 15.14
C TRP A 24 -0.72 17.69 16.57
N ALA A 25 -1.59 17.92 17.57
CA ALA A 25 -1.19 17.90 18.97
C ALA A 25 -0.65 16.52 19.40
N ALA A 26 -1.38 15.45 19.07
CA ALA A 26 -0.95 14.08 19.36
C ALA A 26 0.37 13.71 18.65
N ASN A 27 0.54 14.16 17.41
CA ASN A 27 1.74 13.93 16.62
C ASN A 27 2.97 14.58 17.26
N ARG A 28 2.87 15.82 17.76
CA ARG A 28 3.97 16.50 18.48
C ARG A 28 4.40 15.73 19.72
N ILE A 29 3.43 15.30 20.54
CA ILE A 29 3.70 14.50 21.74
C ILE A 29 4.40 13.18 21.36
N SER A 30 3.96 12.55 20.28
CA SER A 30 4.51 11.26 19.83
C SER A 30 5.91 11.41 19.23
N ASP A 31 6.17 12.49 18.48
CA ASP A 31 7.51 12.85 17.99
C ASP A 31 8.48 13.03 19.18
N GLU A 32 8.10 13.80 20.20
CA GLU A 32 8.92 14.02 21.41
C GLU A 32 9.15 12.72 22.18
N TYR A 33 8.10 11.91 22.37
CA TYR A 33 8.22 10.61 23.03
C TYR A 33 9.20 9.69 22.29
N ALA A 34 9.13 9.64 20.96
CA ALA A 34 10.06 8.84 20.16
C ALA A 34 11.51 9.30 20.35
N LEU A 35 11.77 10.61 20.25
CA LEU A 35 13.11 11.20 20.43
C LEU A 35 13.68 10.99 21.83
N LEU A 36 12.85 11.08 22.86
CA LEU A 36 13.30 11.06 24.26
C LEU A 36 13.35 9.66 24.87
N ARG A 37 12.51 8.72 24.38
CA ARG A 37 12.26 7.44 25.06
C ARG A 37 12.51 6.21 24.21
N LEU A 38 12.41 6.31 22.89
CA LEU A 38 12.60 5.17 21.99
C LEU A 38 13.98 5.20 21.36
N LEU A 39 14.36 6.36 20.84
CA LEU A 39 15.67 6.57 20.26
C LEU A 39 16.72 6.76 21.36
N ASP A 40 17.93 6.32 21.09
CA ASP A 40 19.07 6.71 21.93
C ASP A 40 19.57 8.11 21.55
N SER A 41 20.53 8.63 22.32
CA SER A 41 21.01 10.00 22.12
C SER A 41 21.75 10.21 20.79
N GLU A 42 22.34 9.17 20.21
CA GLU A 42 23.02 9.25 18.91
C GLU A 42 21.97 9.32 17.78
N GLU A 43 21.00 8.39 17.80
CA GLU A 43 19.92 8.30 16.83
C GLU A 43 19.05 9.57 16.82
N ALA A 44 18.67 10.07 18.00
CA ALA A 44 17.85 11.27 18.14
C ALA A 44 18.59 12.52 17.61
N LYS A 45 19.88 12.67 17.93
CA LYS A 45 20.70 13.78 17.42
C LYS A 45 20.86 13.71 15.91
N ALA A 46 21.11 12.53 15.36
CA ALA A 46 21.25 12.35 13.93
C ALA A 46 19.97 12.76 13.18
N HIS A 47 18.80 12.45 13.74
CA HIS A 47 17.53 12.92 13.19
C HIS A 47 17.36 14.44 13.31
N LEU A 48 17.59 15.00 14.50
CA LEU A 48 17.38 16.43 14.79
C LEU A 48 18.35 17.34 14.03
N TYR A 49 19.59 16.89 13.79
CA TYR A 49 20.60 17.63 13.04
C TYR A 49 20.52 17.39 11.53
N GLY A 50 19.60 16.54 11.08
CA GLY A 50 19.41 16.24 9.66
C GLY A 50 20.53 15.41 9.05
N ASP A 51 21.29 14.66 9.86
CA ASP A 51 22.19 13.62 9.34
C ASP A 51 21.35 12.51 8.69
N ILE A 52 20.22 12.16 9.30
CA ILE A 52 19.24 11.20 8.79
C ILE A 52 17.83 11.75 8.96
N HIS A 53 16.86 11.18 8.24
CA HIS A 53 15.45 11.47 8.43
C HIS A 53 14.67 10.18 8.67
N ILE A 54 14.18 10.00 9.89
CA ILE A 54 13.30 8.89 10.25
C ILE A 54 11.88 9.29 9.83
N HIS A 55 11.37 8.64 8.80
CA HIS A 55 10.04 8.96 8.28
C HIS A 55 8.96 8.60 9.31
N MET A 56 7.91 9.40 9.37
CA MET A 56 6.74 9.14 10.23
C MET A 56 7.13 8.88 11.70
N LEU A 57 8.11 9.62 12.24
CA LEU A 57 8.64 9.43 13.60
C LEU A 57 7.54 9.41 14.67
N ARG A 58 6.53 10.28 14.54
CA ARG A 58 5.31 10.30 15.37
C ARG A 58 4.53 8.97 15.48
N TYR A 59 4.78 7.98 14.63
CA TYR A 59 4.19 6.64 14.74
C TYR A 59 5.22 5.53 14.93
N PHE A 60 6.46 5.89 15.28
CA PHE A 60 7.56 4.95 15.42
C PHE A 60 7.25 3.82 16.43
N ASP A 61 6.45 4.09 17.45
CA ASP A 61 6.12 3.17 18.54
C ASP A 61 4.96 2.21 18.27
N LEU A 62 4.03 2.59 17.38
CA LEU A 62 2.72 1.93 17.28
C LEU A 62 2.39 1.43 15.88
N ARG A 63 2.82 2.10 14.80
CA ARG A 63 2.31 1.76 13.46
C ARG A 63 3.40 1.28 12.51
N PRO A 64 3.25 0.16 11.79
CA PRO A 64 4.02 -0.08 10.58
C PRO A 64 3.87 1.07 9.57
N PHE A 65 4.73 1.09 8.55
CA PHE A 65 4.73 2.14 7.55
C PHE A 65 3.65 1.90 6.50
N CYS A 66 3.90 1.10 5.47
CA CYS A 66 2.99 0.90 4.34
C CYS A 66 2.72 -0.59 4.07
N GLN A 67 1.62 -0.89 3.36
CA GLN A 67 1.22 -2.26 3.02
C GLN A 67 0.30 -2.36 1.80
N GLU A 68 0.66 -3.21 0.86
CA GLU A 68 -0.22 -3.76 -0.17
C GLU A 68 -0.85 -5.04 0.38
N PHE A 69 -2.18 -5.11 0.41
CA PHE A 69 -2.91 -6.28 0.86
C PHE A 69 -3.30 -7.16 -0.33
N ASP A 70 -3.39 -8.46 -0.10
CA ASP A 70 -4.04 -9.37 -1.03
C ASP A 70 -5.57 -9.25 -0.88
N PRO A 71 -6.32 -8.90 -1.94
CA PRO A 71 -7.77 -8.85 -1.89
C PRO A 71 -8.42 -10.16 -1.42
N ARG A 72 -7.82 -11.32 -1.71
CA ARG A 72 -8.35 -12.64 -1.32
C ARG A 72 -8.62 -12.73 0.17
N MET A 73 -7.80 -12.11 1.00
CA MET A 73 -8.02 -12.05 2.46
C MET A 73 -9.44 -11.57 2.80
N ILE A 74 -9.92 -10.54 2.10
CA ILE A 74 -11.25 -9.94 2.30
C ILE A 74 -12.32 -10.71 1.52
N LEU A 75 -12.00 -11.17 0.31
CA LEU A 75 -12.95 -11.89 -0.54
C LEU A 75 -13.32 -13.27 0.05
N GLU A 76 -12.40 -13.92 0.76
CA GLU A 76 -12.59 -15.22 1.41
C GLU A 76 -13.29 -15.11 2.77
N ASN A 77 -13.00 -14.04 3.54
CA ASN A 77 -13.39 -13.95 4.95
C ASN A 77 -14.41 -12.87 5.28
N GLY A 78 -14.72 -11.99 4.32
CA GLY A 78 -15.58 -10.84 4.54
C GLY A 78 -14.87 -9.67 5.23
N LEU A 79 -15.64 -8.85 5.96
CA LEU A 79 -15.15 -7.57 6.50
C LEU A 79 -15.65 -7.33 7.95
N PRO A 80 -14.75 -7.05 8.92
CA PRO A 80 -13.31 -7.21 8.81
C PRO A 80 -12.94 -8.70 8.61
N PRO A 81 -11.85 -9.00 7.88
CA PRO A 81 -11.44 -10.38 7.64
C PRO A 81 -10.99 -11.10 8.92
N VAL A 82 -10.56 -10.33 9.93
CA VAL A 82 -10.12 -10.87 11.22
C VAL A 82 -11.28 -11.27 12.13
N ASP A 83 -11.09 -12.28 12.98
CA ASP A 83 -12.06 -12.70 13.99
C ASP A 83 -11.89 -11.98 15.34
N SER A 84 -10.70 -11.41 15.59
CA SER A 84 -10.30 -10.83 16.87
C SER A 84 -10.87 -9.44 17.16
N TRP A 85 -11.68 -8.87 16.27
CA TRP A 85 -12.22 -7.51 16.40
C TRP A 85 -13.72 -7.53 16.76
N PRO A 86 -14.08 -7.53 18.07
CA PRO A 86 -15.49 -7.67 18.49
C PRO A 86 -16.28 -6.35 18.44
N HIS A 87 -15.63 -5.24 18.10
CA HIS A 87 -16.21 -3.89 18.25
C HIS A 87 -16.93 -3.38 16.99
N CYS A 88 -17.11 -4.21 15.97
CA CYS A 88 -17.94 -3.87 14.82
C CYS A 88 -18.70 -5.09 14.28
N SER A 89 -19.74 -4.81 13.48
CA SER A 89 -20.46 -5.85 12.75
C SER A 89 -19.55 -6.51 11.72
N LYS A 90 -19.53 -7.85 11.70
CA LYS A 90 -18.82 -8.63 10.67
C LYS A 90 -19.75 -8.96 9.51
N SER A 91 -19.37 -8.51 8.32
CA SER A 91 -19.96 -8.92 7.05
C SER A 91 -19.32 -10.22 6.59
N GLY A 92 -20.11 -11.17 6.09
CA GLY A 92 -19.58 -12.35 5.41
C GLY A 92 -18.95 -12.01 4.06
N PRO A 93 -18.34 -12.99 3.37
CA PRO A 93 -17.78 -12.81 2.04
C PRO A 93 -18.78 -12.21 1.03
N ALA A 94 -18.30 -11.31 0.18
CA ALA A 94 -19.12 -10.57 -0.77
C ALA A 94 -19.84 -11.49 -1.76
N GLY A 95 -21.16 -11.29 -1.95
CA GLY A 95 -21.97 -12.07 -2.90
C GLY A 95 -22.04 -11.50 -4.32
N SER A 96 -21.56 -10.27 -4.54
CA SER A 96 -21.59 -9.59 -5.84
C SER A 96 -20.37 -8.68 -6.01
N LEU A 97 -20.07 -8.29 -7.25
CA LEU A 97 -18.97 -7.38 -7.58
C LEU A 97 -19.06 -6.06 -6.79
N ARG A 98 -20.24 -5.43 -6.76
CA ARG A 98 -20.46 -4.18 -6.03
C ARG A 98 -20.19 -4.31 -4.53
N VAL A 99 -20.58 -5.42 -3.91
CA VAL A 99 -20.28 -5.65 -2.49
C VAL A 99 -18.79 -5.91 -2.28
N ALA A 100 -18.14 -6.63 -3.21
CA ALA A 100 -16.71 -6.92 -3.16
C ALA A 100 -15.88 -5.62 -3.18
N VAL A 101 -16.13 -4.72 -4.13
CA VAL A 101 -15.41 -3.44 -4.21
C VAL A 101 -15.64 -2.56 -2.98
N ILE A 102 -16.85 -2.55 -2.42
CA ILE A 102 -17.15 -1.82 -1.18
C ILE A 102 -16.40 -2.43 0.01
N HIS A 103 -16.31 -3.75 0.11
CA HIS A 103 -15.53 -4.40 1.17
C HIS A 103 -14.05 -4.02 1.08
N LEU A 104 -13.48 -4.05 -0.13
CA LEU A 104 -12.09 -3.67 -0.36
C LEU A 104 -11.84 -2.19 -0.04
N ALA A 105 -12.71 -1.28 -0.46
CA ALA A 105 -12.59 0.14 -0.12
C ALA A 105 -12.64 0.38 1.40
N LYS A 106 -13.62 -0.22 2.08
CA LYS A 106 -13.78 -0.09 3.53
C LYS A 106 -12.62 -0.69 4.31
N TRP A 107 -12.04 -1.79 3.85
CA TRP A 107 -10.86 -2.36 4.51
C TRP A 107 -9.69 -1.38 4.53
N LEU A 108 -9.40 -0.71 3.42
CA LEU A 108 -8.34 0.31 3.38
C LEU A 108 -8.62 1.45 4.37
N GLY A 109 -9.88 1.88 4.50
CA GLY A 109 -10.29 2.87 5.50
C GLY A 109 -10.11 2.40 6.94
N ILE A 110 -10.51 1.16 7.23
CA ILE A 110 -10.41 0.56 8.58
C ILE A 110 -8.94 0.39 8.98
N ILE A 111 -8.13 -0.23 8.12
CA ILE A 111 -6.75 -0.60 8.44
C ILE A 111 -5.79 0.60 8.44
N GLN A 112 -6.17 1.73 7.82
CA GLN A 112 -5.44 3.00 7.91
C GLN A 112 -5.23 3.47 9.36
N GLY A 113 -6.08 3.04 10.30
CA GLY A 113 -5.91 3.29 11.73
C GLY A 113 -4.63 2.69 12.32
N GLU A 114 -4.11 1.60 11.74
CA GLU A 114 -2.95 0.87 12.26
C GLU A 114 -1.66 1.11 11.45
N PHE A 115 -1.75 1.77 10.29
CA PHE A 115 -0.60 2.11 9.43
C PHE A 115 -0.32 3.62 9.39
N SER A 116 0.92 3.97 9.06
CA SER A 116 1.39 5.37 9.01
C SER A 116 1.74 5.87 7.60
N GLY A 117 1.83 4.98 6.62
CA GLY A 117 2.07 5.26 5.22
C GLY A 117 0.87 4.87 4.36
N GLY A 118 1.14 4.67 3.07
CA GLY A 118 0.12 4.28 2.11
C GLY A 118 -0.28 2.81 2.21
N LEU A 119 -1.48 2.53 1.73
CA LEU A 119 -2.10 1.22 1.72
C LEU A 119 -2.63 0.91 0.34
N GLY A 120 -2.70 -0.35 -0.05
CA GLY A 120 -3.22 -0.64 -1.38
C GLY A 120 -3.56 -2.09 -1.64
N TYR A 121 -3.86 -2.36 -2.89
CA TYR A 121 -4.06 -3.71 -3.41
C TYR A 121 -3.18 -3.92 -4.63
N ASP A 122 -2.61 -5.11 -4.73
CA ASP A 122 -1.97 -5.56 -5.97
C ASP A 122 -2.95 -6.38 -6.82
N TYR A 123 -2.78 -6.36 -8.14
CA TYR A 123 -3.53 -7.16 -9.12
C TYR A 123 -5.06 -7.11 -8.95
N ILE A 124 -5.62 -5.92 -8.67
CA ILE A 124 -7.05 -5.75 -8.34
C ILE A 124 -7.97 -6.30 -9.44
N THR A 125 -7.58 -6.13 -10.70
CA THR A 125 -8.32 -6.61 -11.87
C THR A 125 -8.36 -8.13 -11.94
N THR A 126 -7.27 -8.81 -11.56
CA THR A 126 -7.21 -10.28 -11.51
C THR A 126 -8.10 -10.81 -10.38
N PHE A 127 -7.98 -10.27 -9.17
CA PHE A 127 -8.70 -10.79 -8.02
C PHE A 127 -10.21 -10.54 -8.07
N LEU A 128 -10.65 -9.47 -8.74
CA LEU A 128 -12.07 -9.19 -8.96
C LEU A 128 -12.64 -9.85 -10.21
N ALA A 129 -11.81 -10.34 -11.15
CA ALA A 129 -12.28 -10.94 -12.40
C ALA A 129 -13.37 -12.01 -12.21
N PRO A 130 -13.28 -12.94 -11.23
CA PRO A 130 -14.30 -13.96 -11.04
C PRO A 130 -15.70 -13.43 -10.68
N TYR A 131 -15.78 -12.20 -10.15
CA TYR A 131 -17.05 -11.56 -9.79
C TYR A 131 -17.78 -10.93 -10.99
N THR A 132 -17.17 -10.89 -12.17
CA THR A 132 -17.73 -10.21 -13.35
C THR A 132 -18.40 -11.15 -14.35
N ARG A 133 -18.24 -12.47 -14.18
CA ARG A 133 -18.84 -13.45 -15.08
C ARG A 133 -20.37 -13.37 -15.05
N GLY A 134 -20.97 -13.11 -16.20
CA GLY A 134 -22.43 -12.91 -16.32
C GLY A 134 -22.93 -11.58 -15.77
N VAL A 135 -22.04 -10.66 -15.38
CA VAL A 135 -22.39 -9.29 -14.96
C VAL A 135 -22.41 -8.38 -16.18
N SER A 136 -23.37 -7.45 -16.22
CA SER A 136 -23.48 -6.48 -17.33
C SER A 136 -22.33 -5.47 -17.28
N GLU A 137 -21.92 -4.99 -18.46
CA GLU A 137 -20.87 -3.97 -18.60
C GLU A 137 -21.16 -2.74 -17.74
N ARG A 138 -22.41 -2.26 -17.74
CA ARG A 138 -22.86 -1.17 -16.88
C ARG A 138 -22.59 -1.42 -15.39
N GLU A 139 -22.83 -2.62 -14.88
CA GLU A 139 -22.60 -2.92 -13.46
C GLU A 139 -21.10 -3.04 -13.16
N ILE A 140 -20.28 -3.50 -14.12
CA ILE A 140 -18.82 -3.50 -14.00
C ILE A 140 -18.30 -2.05 -13.90
N GLU A 141 -18.70 -1.18 -14.83
CA GLU A 141 -18.35 0.25 -14.82
C GLU A 141 -18.75 0.93 -13.51
N GLN A 142 -20.00 0.73 -13.07
CA GLN A 142 -20.50 1.31 -11.83
C GLN A 142 -19.79 0.76 -10.60
N SER A 143 -19.36 -0.50 -10.61
CA SER A 143 -18.59 -1.08 -9.52
C SER A 143 -17.17 -0.51 -9.46
N MET A 144 -16.51 -0.30 -10.61
CA MET A 144 -15.18 0.33 -10.65
C MET A 144 -15.25 1.80 -10.22
N GLN A 145 -16.26 2.53 -10.68
CA GLN A 145 -16.55 3.87 -10.21
C GLN A 145 -16.78 3.87 -8.69
N CYS A 146 -17.59 2.96 -8.17
CA CYS A 146 -17.84 2.81 -6.74
C CYS A 146 -16.55 2.55 -5.96
N LEU A 147 -15.66 1.68 -6.43
CA LEU A 147 -14.36 1.43 -5.79
C LEU A 147 -13.56 2.72 -5.59
N ILE A 148 -13.43 3.53 -6.66
CA ILE A 148 -12.68 4.78 -6.65
C ILE A 148 -13.33 5.78 -5.70
N PHE A 149 -14.63 6.02 -5.80
CA PHE A 149 -15.29 7.01 -4.94
C PHE A 149 -15.30 6.59 -3.47
N GLU A 150 -15.60 5.33 -3.17
CA GLU A 150 -15.62 4.83 -1.80
C GLU A 150 -14.24 4.90 -1.14
N THR A 151 -13.14 4.73 -1.89
CA THR A 151 -11.79 4.91 -1.34
C THR A 151 -11.42 6.38 -1.15
N ASN A 152 -11.88 7.28 -2.01
CA ASN A 152 -11.58 8.72 -1.92
C ASN A 152 -12.43 9.49 -0.91
N GLN A 153 -13.55 8.92 -0.46
CA GLN A 153 -14.52 9.63 0.38
C GLN A 153 -14.49 9.20 1.85
N ILE A 154 -13.42 8.53 2.27
CA ILE A 154 -13.19 8.14 3.67
C ILE A 154 -12.53 9.30 4.42
N PHE A 155 -13.29 10.34 4.73
CA PHE A 155 -12.80 11.54 5.44
C PHE A 155 -12.68 11.36 6.95
N ALA A 156 -13.11 10.23 7.50
CA ALA A 156 -13.04 9.97 8.94
C ALA A 156 -11.65 9.50 9.42
N ALA A 157 -10.72 9.24 8.50
CA ALA A 157 -9.41 8.72 8.84
C ALA A 157 -8.41 9.82 9.24
N ARG A 158 -7.56 9.53 10.22
CA ARG A 158 -6.26 10.19 10.50
C ARG A 158 -6.23 11.71 10.29
N GLY A 159 -6.94 12.46 11.12
CA GLY A 159 -6.95 13.93 11.06
C GLY A 159 -7.87 14.51 9.99
N GLY A 160 -8.81 13.74 9.44
CA GLY A 160 -9.74 14.23 8.42
C GLY A 160 -9.24 14.07 6.98
N GLN A 161 -8.14 13.33 6.77
CA GLN A 161 -7.52 13.15 5.47
C GLN A 161 -8.05 11.89 4.76
N VAL A 162 -8.25 11.99 3.45
CA VAL A 162 -8.39 10.82 2.58
C VAL A 162 -7.18 9.88 2.73
N PRO A 163 -7.39 8.57 2.93
CA PRO A 163 -6.31 7.59 2.99
C PRO A 163 -5.41 7.62 1.76
N PHE A 164 -4.09 7.59 1.97
CA PHE A 164 -3.13 7.44 0.89
C PHE A 164 -3.22 6.02 0.33
N THR A 165 -3.97 5.86 -0.76
CA THR A 165 -4.24 4.53 -1.33
C THR A 165 -3.64 4.32 -2.71
N SER A 166 -3.32 3.08 -3.06
CA SER A 166 -2.95 2.68 -4.43
C SER A 166 -3.65 1.39 -4.83
N ILE A 167 -3.93 1.25 -6.12
CA ILE A 167 -4.40 0.00 -6.70
C ILE A 167 -3.60 -0.24 -7.97
N SER A 168 -2.97 -1.41 -8.05
CA SER A 168 -2.31 -1.81 -9.27
C SER A 168 -3.20 -2.75 -10.10
N CYS A 169 -3.04 -2.67 -11.41
CA CYS A 169 -3.82 -3.44 -12.36
C CYS A 169 -2.96 -3.98 -13.50
N THR A 170 -3.45 -5.07 -14.09
CA THR A 170 -2.92 -5.71 -15.28
C THR A 170 -4.06 -5.95 -16.27
N PRO A 171 -3.80 -5.89 -17.59
CA PRO A 171 -4.82 -6.18 -18.60
C PRO A 171 -5.15 -7.67 -18.71
N THR A 172 -4.35 -8.54 -18.07
CA THR A 172 -4.53 -9.98 -18.06
C THR A 172 -4.08 -10.56 -16.72
N VAL A 173 -4.39 -11.83 -16.50
CA VAL A 173 -3.98 -12.58 -15.30
C VAL A 173 -2.49 -12.91 -15.43
N PRO A 174 -1.64 -12.48 -14.48
CA PRO A 174 -0.21 -12.78 -14.53
C PRO A 174 0.04 -14.28 -14.31
N ASP A 175 1.12 -14.80 -14.89
CA ASP A 175 1.41 -16.25 -14.90
C ASP A 175 1.47 -16.87 -13.50
N GLY A 176 2.03 -16.15 -12.52
CA GLY A 176 2.08 -16.58 -11.11
C GLY A 176 0.72 -16.78 -10.45
N LEU A 177 -0.34 -16.13 -10.97
CA LEU A 177 -1.71 -16.28 -10.47
C LEU A 177 -2.54 -17.25 -11.32
N CYS A 178 -2.11 -17.65 -12.52
CA CYS A 178 -2.93 -18.46 -13.43
C CYS A 178 -3.43 -19.77 -12.81
N ASP A 179 -2.59 -20.46 -12.04
CA ASP A 179 -2.93 -21.74 -11.41
C ASP A 179 -3.55 -21.64 -10.01
N ILE A 180 -3.62 -20.44 -9.46
CA ILE A 180 -4.18 -20.17 -8.14
C ILE A 180 -5.70 -20.27 -8.18
N LEU A 181 -6.29 -20.88 -7.15
CA LEU A 181 -7.74 -21.04 -7.01
C LEU A 181 -8.43 -19.67 -6.94
N ALA A 182 -9.41 -19.47 -7.82
CA ALA A 182 -10.15 -18.22 -7.92
C ALA A 182 -11.21 -18.11 -6.83
N ILE A 183 -11.19 -17.00 -6.09
CA ILE A 183 -12.22 -16.67 -5.10
C ILE A 183 -13.35 -15.89 -5.76
N GLY A 184 -14.55 -16.44 -5.69
CA GLY A 184 -15.78 -15.84 -6.21
C GLY A 184 -16.79 -15.50 -5.14
N ALA A 185 -18.02 -15.24 -5.60
CA ALA A 185 -19.12 -14.84 -4.74
C ALA A 185 -19.30 -15.75 -3.51
N HIS A 186 -19.53 -15.11 -2.37
CA HIS A 186 -19.64 -15.73 -1.05
C HIS A 186 -18.40 -16.50 -0.61
N GLY A 187 -17.21 -16.11 -1.09
CA GLY A 187 -15.92 -16.70 -0.70
C GLY A 187 -15.72 -18.10 -1.26
N LYS A 188 -16.48 -18.47 -2.31
CA LYS A 188 -16.41 -19.81 -2.92
C LYS A 188 -15.28 -19.88 -3.93
N ILE A 189 -14.55 -21.00 -3.90
CA ILE A 189 -13.61 -21.33 -4.97
C ILE A 189 -14.40 -21.68 -6.24
N ILE A 190 -14.11 -21.01 -7.36
CA ILE A 190 -14.85 -21.16 -8.63
C ILE A 190 -13.96 -21.43 -9.85
N GLY A 191 -12.90 -22.22 -9.67
CA GLY A 191 -11.93 -22.53 -10.73
C GLY A 191 -10.57 -21.93 -10.40
N LYS A 192 -9.83 -21.52 -11.41
CA LYS A 192 -8.52 -20.87 -11.25
C LYS A 192 -8.54 -19.47 -11.83
N TYR A 193 -7.69 -18.56 -11.36
CA TYR A 193 -7.67 -17.19 -11.87
C TYR A 193 -7.33 -17.13 -13.37
N GLY A 194 -6.53 -18.06 -13.88
CA GLY A 194 -6.21 -18.18 -15.31
C GLY A 194 -7.44 -18.35 -16.22
N ASP A 195 -8.58 -18.80 -15.68
CA ASP A 195 -9.85 -18.98 -16.39
C ASP A 195 -10.61 -17.65 -16.63
N TYR A 196 -10.08 -16.51 -16.17
CA TYR A 196 -10.76 -15.22 -16.12
C TYR A 196 -10.01 -14.08 -16.83
N LYS A 197 -9.22 -14.40 -17.86
CA LYS A 197 -8.43 -13.39 -18.61
C LYS A 197 -9.30 -12.35 -19.30
N GLU A 198 -10.43 -12.75 -19.89
CA GLU A 198 -11.36 -11.82 -20.55
C GLU A 198 -12.03 -10.88 -19.54
N GLU A 199 -12.47 -11.43 -18.41
CA GLU A 199 -13.03 -10.69 -17.28
C GLU A 199 -12.02 -9.69 -16.69
N CYS A 200 -10.75 -10.08 -16.57
CA CYS A 200 -9.66 -9.22 -16.11
C CYS A 200 -9.47 -8.02 -17.06
N LEU A 201 -9.47 -8.25 -18.37
CA LEU A 201 -9.34 -7.18 -19.37
C LEU A 201 -10.52 -6.20 -19.32
N LYS A 202 -11.76 -6.70 -19.17
CA LYS A 202 -12.95 -5.86 -19.01
C LYS A 202 -12.87 -4.95 -17.78
N LEU A 203 -12.39 -5.48 -16.65
CA LEU A 203 -12.17 -4.69 -15.44
C LEU A 203 -11.08 -3.64 -15.65
N PHE A 204 -9.98 -4.01 -16.30
CA PHE A 204 -8.88 -3.10 -16.61
C PHE A 204 -9.36 -1.90 -17.43
N ASP A 205 -10.13 -2.18 -18.49
CA ASP A 205 -10.70 -1.15 -19.35
C ASP A 205 -11.71 -0.27 -18.60
N ALA A 206 -12.65 -0.86 -17.86
CA ALA A 206 -13.67 -0.12 -17.12
C ALA A 206 -13.06 0.75 -16.00
N LEU A 207 -12.02 0.25 -15.32
CA LEU A 207 -11.29 1.00 -14.30
C LEU A 207 -10.58 2.20 -14.93
N THR A 208 -9.89 2.00 -16.05
CA THR A 208 -9.18 3.07 -16.78
C THR A 208 -10.17 4.13 -17.28
N ASP A 209 -11.33 3.73 -17.80
CA ASP A 209 -12.39 4.67 -18.23
C ASP A 209 -12.92 5.51 -17.06
N ALA A 210 -13.02 4.93 -15.86
CA ALA A 210 -13.42 5.67 -14.67
C ALA A 210 -12.39 6.72 -14.25
N TYR A 211 -11.08 6.43 -14.37
CA TYR A 211 -10.02 7.42 -14.14
C TYR A 211 -10.02 8.53 -15.19
N ILE A 212 -10.17 8.19 -16.48
CA ILE A 212 -10.27 9.16 -17.57
C ILE A 212 -11.48 10.08 -17.41
N LYS A 213 -12.59 9.57 -16.87
CA LYS A 213 -13.78 10.39 -16.63
C LYS A 213 -13.58 11.42 -15.51
N GLY A 214 -12.74 11.10 -14.53
CA GLY A 214 -12.52 11.92 -13.34
C GLY A 214 -13.74 11.99 -12.41
N ASP A 215 -13.68 12.93 -11.47
CA ASP A 215 -14.78 13.20 -10.54
C ASP A 215 -16.00 13.84 -11.24
N HIS A 216 -16.99 14.29 -10.48
CA HIS A 216 -18.18 14.94 -11.05
C HIS A 216 -17.87 16.16 -11.95
N HIS A 217 -16.76 16.84 -11.69
CA HIS A 217 -16.27 17.99 -12.45
C HIS A 217 -15.19 17.62 -13.48
N GLY A 218 -14.91 16.33 -13.66
CA GLY A 218 -13.83 15.85 -14.53
C GLY A 218 -12.43 16.10 -13.95
N LYS A 219 -12.32 16.36 -12.64
CA LYS A 219 -11.01 16.49 -11.98
C LYS A 219 -10.39 15.09 -11.79
N LEU A 220 -9.08 15.00 -11.99
CA LEU A 220 -8.33 13.78 -11.73
C LEU A 220 -8.51 13.28 -10.28
N PHE A 221 -8.44 11.96 -10.11
CA PHE A 221 -8.38 11.33 -8.80
C PHE A 221 -6.94 11.21 -8.31
N ALA A 222 -6.62 11.79 -7.16
CA ALA A 222 -5.29 11.68 -6.56
C ALA A 222 -5.08 10.31 -5.88
N PHE A 223 -6.17 9.71 -5.40
CA PHE A 223 -6.23 8.37 -4.81
C PHE A 223 -7.41 7.58 -5.40
N PRO A 224 -7.50 6.26 -5.18
CA PRO A 224 -6.31 5.45 -5.07
C PRO A 224 -5.44 5.71 -6.31
N LYS A 225 -4.11 5.71 -6.14
CA LYS A 225 -3.23 5.88 -7.30
C LYS A 225 -3.50 4.74 -8.27
N HIS A 226 -3.81 5.08 -9.51
CA HIS A 226 -3.87 4.11 -10.58
C HIS A 226 -2.45 3.69 -10.95
N GLU A 227 -2.12 2.42 -10.73
CA GLU A 227 -0.79 1.86 -11.01
C GLU A 227 -0.89 0.77 -12.09
N VAL A 228 -0.39 1.06 -13.29
CA VAL A 228 -0.48 0.15 -14.44
C VAL A 228 0.84 -0.60 -14.59
N LYS A 229 0.81 -1.94 -14.47
CA LYS A 229 1.96 -2.79 -14.78
C LYS A 229 2.10 -2.97 -16.30
N ILE A 230 3.33 -2.83 -16.80
CA ILE A 230 3.63 -2.94 -18.24
C ILE A 230 4.72 -3.97 -18.50
N LYS A 231 4.49 -4.82 -19.50
CA LYS A 231 5.46 -5.75 -20.09
C LYS A 231 5.53 -5.53 -21.60
N LYS A 232 6.66 -5.87 -22.23
CA LYS A 232 6.88 -5.72 -23.67
C LYS A 232 5.82 -6.46 -24.49
N GLU A 233 5.43 -7.63 -24.02
CA GLU A 233 4.46 -8.53 -24.65
C GLU A 233 3.06 -7.94 -24.51
N TRP A 234 2.70 -7.49 -23.31
CA TRP A 234 1.37 -6.94 -23.02
C TRP A 234 1.10 -5.66 -23.78
N ILE A 235 2.09 -4.78 -23.95
CA ILE A 235 1.93 -3.54 -24.72
C ILE A 235 1.45 -3.83 -26.14
N LYS A 236 1.94 -4.93 -26.75
CA LYS A 236 1.55 -5.35 -28.10
C LYS A 236 0.23 -6.11 -28.11
N GLU A 237 0.06 -7.03 -27.17
CA GLU A 237 -1.13 -7.90 -27.10
C GLU A 237 -2.41 -7.11 -26.75
N PHE A 238 -2.29 -6.14 -25.85
CA PHE A 238 -3.40 -5.31 -25.34
C PHE A 238 -3.28 -3.86 -25.82
N GLU A 239 -2.76 -3.64 -27.03
CA GLU A 239 -2.54 -2.31 -27.59
C GLU A 239 -3.78 -1.39 -27.47
N PRO A 240 -5.02 -1.82 -27.76
CA PRO A 240 -6.20 -0.97 -27.59
C PRO A 240 -6.40 -0.45 -26.16
N SER A 241 -6.22 -1.32 -25.16
CA SER A 241 -6.36 -0.96 -23.74
C SER A 241 -5.19 -0.08 -23.28
N TYR A 242 -3.97 -0.30 -23.78
CA TYR A 242 -2.86 0.61 -23.50
C TYR A 242 -3.02 1.97 -24.18
N LEU A 243 -3.58 2.06 -25.39
CA LEU A 243 -3.94 3.35 -26.00
C LEU A 243 -4.95 4.12 -25.15
N LYS A 244 -5.90 3.42 -24.51
CA LYS A 244 -6.79 4.02 -23.50
C LYS A 244 -6.01 4.53 -22.29
N VAL A 245 -5.06 3.76 -21.75
CA VAL A 245 -4.17 4.24 -20.68
C VAL A 245 -3.37 5.47 -21.10
N ILE A 246 -2.89 5.55 -22.35
CA ILE A 246 -2.22 6.74 -22.87
C ILE A 246 -3.17 7.95 -22.93
N LYS A 247 -4.46 7.74 -23.22
CA LYS A 247 -5.47 8.81 -23.11
C LYS A 247 -5.56 9.35 -21.69
N GLU A 248 -5.55 8.49 -20.67
CA GLU A 248 -5.48 8.91 -19.27
C GLU A 248 -4.25 9.79 -19.01
N VAL A 249 -3.08 9.43 -19.55
CA VAL A 249 -1.84 10.22 -19.40
C VAL A 249 -2.01 11.63 -19.96
N VAL A 250 -2.61 11.74 -21.14
CA VAL A 250 -2.79 13.02 -21.83
C VAL A 250 -3.83 13.90 -21.13
N GLU A 251 -4.92 13.33 -20.66
CA GLU A 251 -6.05 14.09 -20.08
C GLU A 251 -5.87 14.37 -18.58
N MET A 252 -5.29 13.42 -17.83
CA MET A 252 -5.25 13.44 -16.36
C MET A 252 -3.84 13.50 -15.77
N GLY A 253 -2.79 13.22 -16.55
CA GLY A 253 -1.42 13.12 -16.03
C GLY A 253 -1.16 11.88 -15.16
N THR A 254 -2.07 10.91 -15.19
CA THR A 254 -2.02 9.58 -14.56
C THR A 254 -2.13 8.51 -15.65
N PRO A 255 -1.84 7.21 -15.44
CA PRO A 255 -1.46 6.53 -14.21
C PRO A 255 0.04 6.55 -13.93
N TYR A 256 0.43 5.93 -12.82
CA TYR A 256 1.81 5.54 -12.57
C TYR A 256 2.12 4.24 -13.32
N PHE A 257 3.23 4.20 -14.05
CA PHE A 257 3.67 2.98 -14.73
C PHE A 257 4.64 2.19 -13.86
N LEU A 258 4.31 0.91 -13.64
CA LEU A 258 5.22 -0.08 -13.07
C LEU A 258 5.90 -0.81 -14.23
N ASN A 259 7.08 -0.31 -14.59
CA ASN A 259 7.79 -0.74 -15.80
C ASN A 259 8.56 -2.05 -15.60
N MET A 260 8.02 -3.13 -16.15
CA MET A 260 8.61 -4.47 -16.14
C MET A 260 9.21 -4.85 -17.51
N CYS A 261 9.33 -3.90 -18.44
CA CYS A 261 9.90 -4.14 -19.76
C CYS A 261 11.41 -4.44 -19.78
N PRO A 262 12.26 -3.85 -18.91
CA PRO A 262 13.69 -4.16 -18.92
C PRO A 262 13.95 -5.63 -18.55
N ASP A 263 14.90 -6.28 -19.22
CA ASP A 263 15.16 -7.73 -19.03
C ASP A 263 15.74 -8.07 -17.65
N TRP A 264 16.28 -7.08 -16.93
CA TRP A 264 16.77 -7.21 -15.56
C TRP A 264 15.68 -7.00 -14.50
N MET A 265 14.48 -6.57 -14.90
CA MET A 265 13.35 -6.44 -14.00
C MET A 265 12.75 -7.81 -13.69
N SER A 266 12.23 -7.92 -12.47
CA SER A 266 11.45 -9.06 -12.03
C SER A 266 10.11 -9.17 -12.76
N ASP A 267 9.60 -10.40 -12.84
CA ASP A 267 8.23 -10.73 -13.25
C ASP A 267 7.14 -10.29 -12.26
N GLU A 268 7.55 -9.77 -11.10
CA GLU A 268 6.69 -9.22 -10.06
C GLU A 268 7.33 -7.94 -9.47
N ILE A 269 6.54 -6.87 -9.37
CA ILE A 269 6.95 -5.58 -8.80
C ILE A 269 5.81 -5.07 -7.92
N HIS A 270 6.14 -4.56 -6.73
CA HIS A 270 5.21 -3.96 -5.78
C HIS A 270 5.55 -2.47 -5.54
N SER A 271 4.54 -1.61 -5.38
CA SER A 271 4.72 -0.15 -5.34
C SER A 271 4.18 0.48 -4.06
N GLN A 272 4.71 0.09 -2.91
CA GLN A 272 4.26 0.66 -1.63
C GLN A 272 5.11 1.81 -1.11
N CYS A 273 4.78 3.05 -1.50
CA CYS A 273 5.39 4.35 -1.07
C CYS A 273 6.91 4.50 -1.26
N CYS A 274 7.66 3.41 -1.33
CA CYS A 274 9.12 3.30 -1.34
C CYS A 274 9.65 2.67 -2.63
N ARG A 275 8.80 2.47 -3.66
CA ARG A 275 9.15 1.86 -4.96
C ARG A 275 10.10 0.68 -4.80
N LYS A 276 9.64 -0.35 -4.09
CA LYS A 276 10.48 -1.51 -3.77
C LYS A 276 10.42 -2.50 -4.92
N PHE A 277 11.50 -2.57 -5.70
CA PHE A 277 11.70 -3.66 -6.65
C PHE A 277 12.03 -4.91 -5.86
N LEU A 278 11.06 -5.80 -5.77
CA LEU A 278 11.18 -7.02 -5.01
C LEU A 278 10.88 -8.13 -6.00
N SER A 279 11.89 -8.91 -6.38
CA SER A 279 11.60 -10.07 -7.21
C SER A 279 10.95 -11.15 -6.37
N GLY A 280 9.85 -11.74 -6.84
CA GLY A 280 8.86 -12.48 -6.02
C GLY A 280 9.46 -13.28 -4.85
N ASN A 281 10.07 -14.43 -5.14
CA ASN A 281 10.70 -15.28 -4.11
C ASN A 281 12.03 -14.71 -3.56
N GLU A 282 12.57 -13.63 -4.11
CA GLU A 282 13.80 -13.00 -3.63
C GLU A 282 13.57 -12.23 -2.32
N ILE A 283 12.35 -11.72 -2.05
CA ILE A 283 11.98 -11.29 -0.70
C ILE A 283 12.19 -12.43 0.28
N ILE A 284 11.71 -13.61 -0.09
CA ILE A 284 11.71 -14.80 0.77
C ILE A 284 13.15 -15.25 1.00
N SER A 285 13.99 -15.29 -0.06
CA SER A 285 15.40 -15.66 0.05
C SER A 285 16.27 -14.63 0.75
N LYS A 286 15.96 -13.33 0.63
CA LYS A 286 16.66 -12.22 1.32
C LYS A 286 16.09 -11.92 2.71
N SER A 287 14.99 -12.55 3.12
CA SER A 287 14.44 -12.47 4.49
C SER A 287 15.26 -13.37 5.42
N ILE A 288 16.45 -12.90 5.81
CA ILE A 288 17.46 -13.68 6.54
C ILE A 288 16.99 -14.10 7.95
N LEU A 289 15.95 -13.46 8.50
CA LEU A 289 15.52 -13.66 9.90
C LEU A 289 14.46 -14.75 10.14
N ASP A 290 14.06 -15.51 9.11
CA ASP A 290 13.38 -16.81 9.34
C ASP A 290 13.46 -17.76 8.11
N PRO A 291 14.67 -18.14 7.67
CA PRO A 291 14.85 -18.84 6.39
C PRO A 291 14.18 -20.22 6.38
N GLU A 292 14.11 -20.90 7.53
CA GLU A 292 13.53 -22.24 7.63
C GLU A 292 12.00 -22.22 7.70
N GLN A 293 11.36 -21.21 8.32
CA GLN A 293 9.89 -21.09 8.28
C GLN A 293 9.37 -20.66 6.90
N ARG A 294 10.18 -19.92 6.12
CA ARG A 294 9.78 -19.40 4.81
C ARG A 294 10.32 -20.19 3.62
N LYS A 295 11.06 -21.27 3.87
CA LYS A 295 11.69 -22.13 2.85
C LYS A 295 10.72 -22.69 1.80
N ASN A 296 9.46 -22.92 2.20
CA ASN A 296 8.38 -23.41 1.36
C ASN A 296 7.32 -22.34 1.06
N ALA A 297 7.57 -21.07 1.40
CA ALA A 297 6.64 -20.00 1.10
C ALA A 297 6.71 -19.67 -0.40
N ASN A 298 5.56 -19.70 -1.06
CA ASN A 298 5.36 -19.15 -2.38
C ASN A 298 4.50 -17.89 -2.22
N ILE A 299 4.98 -16.75 -2.73
CA ILE A 299 4.31 -15.45 -2.59
C ILE A 299 2.90 -15.48 -3.20
N TRP A 300 2.69 -16.29 -4.25
CA TRP A 300 1.43 -16.41 -4.98
C TRP A 300 0.43 -17.37 -4.31
N GLU A 301 0.92 -18.46 -3.71
CA GLU A 301 0.08 -19.43 -3.01
C GLU A 301 -0.41 -18.90 -1.65
N ASN A 302 0.43 -18.13 -0.96
CA ASN A 302 0.00 -17.37 0.21
C ASN A 302 -0.63 -16.02 -0.22
N TYR A 303 -1.21 -15.27 0.71
CA TYR A 303 -1.63 -13.90 0.42
C TYR A 303 -0.42 -13.07 -0.04
N VAL A 304 -0.50 -12.53 -1.26
CA VAL A 304 0.48 -11.62 -1.87
C VAL A 304 0.39 -10.29 -1.13
N THR A 305 1.15 -10.15 -0.05
CA THR A 305 1.01 -9.02 0.87
C THR A 305 2.39 -8.53 1.27
N VAL A 306 2.73 -7.32 0.82
CA VAL A 306 4.10 -6.77 0.88
C VAL A 306 4.06 -5.33 1.36
N GLY A 307 5.07 -4.92 2.14
CA GLY A 307 5.13 -3.56 2.64
C GLY A 307 6.45 -3.17 3.31
N SER A 308 6.36 -2.20 4.22
CA SER A 308 7.50 -1.71 5.00
C SER A 308 7.11 -1.44 6.43
N LEU A 309 7.97 -1.82 7.37
CA LEU A 309 7.80 -1.43 8.77
C LEU A 309 8.24 0.02 9.02
N GLN A 310 9.28 0.49 8.31
CA GLN A 310 9.81 1.85 8.42
C GLN A 310 10.67 2.22 7.21
N SER A 311 10.90 3.52 7.01
CA SER A 311 11.87 4.12 6.10
C SER A 311 12.74 5.13 6.84
N VAL A 312 14.03 5.17 6.52
CA VAL A 312 14.96 6.18 7.01
C VAL A 312 15.76 6.69 5.81
N SER A 313 15.83 8.00 5.62
CA SER A 313 16.61 8.62 4.55
C SER A 313 17.95 9.09 5.07
N LEU A 314 19.00 8.85 4.29
CA LEU A 314 20.34 9.36 4.51
C LEU A 314 20.52 10.70 3.79
N ASN A 315 21.16 11.67 4.45
CA ASN A 315 21.40 12.99 3.86
C ASN A 315 22.74 13.01 3.11
N LEU A 316 22.78 12.38 1.94
CA LEU A 316 24.01 12.26 1.13
C LEU A 316 24.68 13.62 0.82
N PRO A 317 23.93 14.70 0.47
CA PRO A 317 24.55 16.02 0.27
C PRO A 317 25.26 16.54 1.52
N ARG A 318 24.72 16.29 2.71
CA ARG A 318 25.36 16.68 3.97
C ARG A 318 26.63 15.89 4.25
N TYR A 319 26.65 14.59 3.93
CA TYR A 319 27.85 13.77 4.11
C TYR A 319 28.97 14.26 3.19
N ALA A 320 28.64 14.60 1.94
CA ALA A 320 29.58 15.22 1.00
C ALA A 320 30.09 16.58 1.49
N TYR A 321 29.25 17.38 2.14
CA TYR A 321 29.65 18.66 2.73
C TYR A 321 30.59 18.50 3.95
N MET A 322 30.39 17.45 4.74
CA MET A 322 31.19 17.16 5.93
C MET A 322 32.54 16.51 5.60
N ALA A 323 32.58 15.72 4.52
CA ALA A 323 33.75 14.96 4.13
C ALA A 323 34.89 15.85 3.60
N HIS A 324 36.13 15.52 3.98
CA HIS A 324 37.33 16.17 3.46
C HIS A 324 37.79 15.60 2.12
N ASN A 325 37.47 14.33 1.85
CA ASN A 325 37.79 13.59 0.64
C ASN A 325 36.83 12.41 0.45
N GLU A 326 37.04 11.61 -0.59
CA GLU A 326 36.17 10.47 -0.94
C GLU A 326 36.20 9.36 0.13
N ASP A 327 37.36 9.03 0.69
CA ASP A 327 37.46 7.99 1.73
C ASP A 327 36.70 8.40 3.01
N ASP A 328 36.78 9.68 3.38
CA ASP A 328 36.03 10.26 4.50
C ASP A 328 34.51 10.23 4.23
N TYR A 329 34.08 10.52 2.99
CA TYR A 329 32.68 10.39 2.59
C TYR A 329 32.14 8.98 2.79
N PHE A 330 32.88 7.96 2.35
CA PHE A 330 32.47 6.56 2.53
C PHE A 330 32.48 6.13 4.00
N THR A 331 33.43 6.65 4.79
CA THR A 331 33.44 6.43 6.25
C THR A 331 32.19 6.99 6.91
N ILE A 332 31.82 8.23 6.61
CA ILE A 332 30.59 8.86 7.12
C ILE A 332 29.36 8.09 6.65
N LEU A 333 29.31 7.69 5.37
CA LEU A 333 28.19 6.94 4.82
C LEU A 333 28.00 5.60 5.56
N ASP A 334 29.08 4.84 5.76
CA ASP A 334 29.06 3.56 6.48
C ASP A 334 28.56 3.73 7.92
N GLU A 335 29.06 4.74 8.64
CA GLU A 335 28.59 5.06 9.99
C GLU A 335 27.08 5.33 10.05
N LYS A 336 26.56 6.13 9.10
CA LYS A 336 25.14 6.49 9.05
C LYS A 336 24.27 5.34 8.54
N MET A 337 24.79 4.46 7.69
CA MET A 337 24.14 3.21 7.30
C MET A 337 23.99 2.27 8.49
N GLU A 338 25.04 2.09 9.30
CA GLU A 338 25.00 1.27 10.52
C GLU A 338 24.03 1.83 11.55
N LEU A 339 24.04 3.16 11.77
CA LEU A 339 23.07 3.83 12.63
C LEU A 339 21.62 3.58 12.16
N THR A 340 21.38 3.70 10.87
CA THR A 340 20.07 3.46 10.26
C THR A 340 19.62 2.01 10.43
N ALA A 341 20.53 1.04 10.26
CA ALA A 341 20.24 -0.37 10.48
C ALA A 341 19.83 -0.65 11.94
N ARG A 342 20.48 -0.02 12.93
CA ARG A 342 20.09 -0.11 14.35
C ARG A 342 18.68 0.42 14.59
N ILE A 343 18.34 1.59 14.03
CA ILE A 343 17.01 2.19 14.12
C ILE A 343 15.94 1.27 13.52
N LEU A 344 16.18 0.70 12.34
CA LEU A 344 15.24 -0.21 11.67
C LEU A 344 15.03 -1.51 12.46
N ARG A 345 16.08 -2.09 13.05
CA ARG A 345 15.95 -3.25 13.95
C ARG A 345 15.17 -2.91 15.22
N LYS A 346 15.37 -1.71 15.77
CA LYS A 346 14.60 -1.22 16.92
C LYS A 346 13.12 -1.13 16.59
N LYS A 347 12.77 -0.55 15.44
CA LYS A 347 11.39 -0.52 14.94
C LYS A 347 10.80 -1.93 14.85
N TRP A 348 11.52 -2.87 14.25
CA TRP A 348 11.08 -4.26 14.11
C TRP A 348 10.68 -4.86 15.47
N ASN A 349 11.57 -4.78 16.46
CA ASN A 349 11.34 -5.33 17.80
C ASN A 349 10.14 -4.66 18.50
N ILE A 350 9.97 -3.35 18.31
CA ILE A 350 8.82 -2.63 18.85
C ILE A 350 7.52 -3.16 18.23
N ILE A 351 7.44 -3.24 16.89
CA ILE A 351 6.23 -3.71 16.21
C ILE A 351 5.92 -5.16 16.57
N GLU A 352 6.93 -6.04 16.66
CA GLU A 352 6.73 -7.42 17.09
C GLU A 352 6.12 -7.49 18.50
N LYS A 353 6.60 -6.65 19.43
CA LYS A 353 6.02 -6.52 20.76
C LYS A 353 4.57 -6.00 20.70
N ARG A 354 4.25 -5.04 19.84
CA ARG A 354 2.87 -4.51 19.67
C ARG A 354 1.91 -5.56 19.14
N LEU A 355 2.34 -6.39 18.19
CA LEU A 355 1.56 -7.51 17.69
C LEU A 355 1.28 -8.52 18.81
N LYS A 356 2.32 -8.93 19.56
CA LYS A 356 2.19 -9.87 20.70
C LYS A 356 1.29 -9.35 21.82
N THR A 357 1.24 -8.03 22.01
CA THR A 357 0.46 -7.38 23.08
C THR A 357 -0.89 -6.85 22.60
N GLY A 358 -1.30 -7.13 21.35
CA GLY A 358 -2.62 -6.75 20.82
C GLY A 358 -2.84 -5.25 20.65
N HIS A 359 -1.78 -4.43 20.59
CA HIS A 359 -1.90 -2.98 20.36
C HIS A 359 -2.22 -2.64 18.89
N LEU A 360 -2.06 -3.62 18.00
CA LEU A 360 -2.45 -3.58 16.60
C LEU A 360 -3.47 -4.70 16.36
N PRO A 361 -4.68 -4.60 16.92
CA PRO A 361 -5.66 -5.70 16.95
C PRO A 361 -6.10 -6.20 15.56
N LEU A 362 -6.06 -5.37 14.51
CA LEU A 362 -6.32 -5.81 13.14
C LEU A 362 -5.10 -6.51 12.54
N CYS A 363 -3.88 -5.98 12.72
CA CYS A 363 -2.67 -6.62 12.20
C CYS A 363 -2.28 -7.90 12.97
N SER A 364 -2.64 -7.99 14.26
CA SER A 364 -2.44 -9.18 15.10
C SER A 364 -3.62 -10.15 15.04
N GLY A 365 -4.67 -9.79 14.31
CA GLY A 365 -5.86 -10.61 14.19
C GLY A 365 -5.62 -11.86 13.34
N THR A 366 -6.33 -12.92 13.70
CA THR A 366 -6.30 -14.18 12.94
C THR A 366 -7.41 -14.18 11.90
N ILE A 367 -7.07 -14.70 10.72
CA ILE A 367 -7.98 -15.02 9.63
C ILE A 367 -8.21 -16.54 9.68
N LYS A 368 -9.39 -17.01 9.26
CA LYS A 368 -9.77 -18.43 9.36
C LYS A 368 -9.12 -19.32 8.32
#